data_AF-A0A4P6U4R0-F1
#
_entry.id   AF-A0A4P6U4R0-F1
#
_cell.length_a   1.000
_cell.length_b   1.000
_cell.length_c   1.000
_cell.angle_alpha   90.00
_cell.angle_beta   90.00
_cell.angle_gamma   90.00
#
_symmetry.space_group_name_H-M   'P 1'
#
loop_
_entity.id
_entity.type
_entity.pdbx_description
1 polymer ?
#
loop_
_entity_poly.entity_id
_entity_poly.type
_entity_poly.pdbx_seq_one_letter_code
_entity_poly.pdbx_strand_id
1 'polypeptide(L)'
;MTPWCDRALDRVEAGRRRNPSAGLVRRFCPDRAKPLGAWADVSGLALALGPVVGGLLVGAFDWRAVFWFNLTLGAVLFFAALWFVPESADPQPGRLDLAGFVLDTALLVSAILIGVAAAITGLSASGLPSRRPADTRPSTV
;
A
#
# COMPACT_ATOMS: atom_id res chain seq x y z
N MET A 1 44.25 -15.60 -10.81
CA MET A 1 43.51 -14.44 -11.35
C MET A 1 42.29 -14.94 -12.08
N THR A 2 41.10 -14.67 -11.54
CA THR A 2 39.84 -15.33 -11.90
C THR A 2 39.09 -14.61 -13.02
N PRO A 3 38.53 -15.33 -14.02
CA PRO A 3 37.75 -14.80 -15.17
C PRO A 3 36.37 -14.19 -14.79
N TRP A 4 36.21 -13.85 -13.52
CA TRP A 4 35.04 -13.18 -12.95
C TRP A 4 35.21 -11.66 -12.90
N CYS A 5 36.44 -11.15 -12.80
CA CYS A 5 36.70 -9.69 -12.79
C CYS A 5 36.53 -9.07 -14.18
N ASP A 6 37.01 -9.74 -15.24
CA ASP A 6 36.90 -9.21 -16.60
C ASP A 6 35.44 -9.14 -17.07
N ARG A 7 34.63 -10.16 -16.77
CA ARG A 7 33.19 -10.16 -17.10
C ARG A 7 32.36 -9.17 -16.27
N ALA A 8 32.87 -8.70 -15.14
CA ALA A 8 32.22 -7.68 -14.32
C ALA A 8 32.50 -6.28 -14.87
N LEU A 9 33.74 -6.02 -15.33
CA LEU A 9 34.13 -4.77 -15.98
C LEU A 9 33.44 -4.58 -17.34
N ASP A 10 33.35 -5.65 -18.16
CA ASP A 10 32.67 -5.61 -19.46
C ASP A 10 31.18 -5.20 -19.38
N ARG A 11 30.50 -5.51 -18.27
CA ARG A 11 29.08 -5.12 -18.07
C ARG A 11 28.92 -3.68 -17.59
N VAL A 12 29.93 -3.10 -16.94
CA VAL A 12 29.88 -1.74 -16.40
C VAL A 12 30.16 -0.72 -17.51
N GLU A 13 31.10 -1.00 -18.41
CA GLU A 13 31.39 -0.14 -19.57
C GLU A 13 30.23 -0.10 -20.60
N ALA A 14 29.50 -1.20 -20.78
CA ALA A 14 28.39 -1.30 -21.74
C ALA A 14 27.15 -0.45 -21.37
N GLY A 15 27.00 -0.06 -20.11
CA GLY A 15 25.83 0.68 -19.60
C GLY A 15 25.86 2.19 -19.81
N ARG A 16 27.02 2.78 -20.16
CA ARG A 16 27.21 4.25 -20.16
C ARG A 16 26.85 4.94 -21.50
N ARG A 17 26.45 4.18 -22.53
CA ARG A 17 26.29 4.67 -23.92
C ARG A 17 24.91 4.42 -24.53
N ARG A 18 23.79 4.70 -23.85
CA ARG A 18 22.45 4.78 -24.49
C ARG A 18 21.38 5.44 -23.60
N ASN A 19 21.13 6.74 -23.84
CA ASN A 19 19.91 7.47 -23.46
C ASN A 19 19.21 7.81 -24.81
N PRO A 20 17.91 7.49 -25.05
CA PRO A 20 16.78 8.41 -24.81
C PRO A 20 15.41 7.73 -24.51
N SER A 21 15.35 6.42 -24.24
CA SER A 21 14.12 5.61 -24.25
C SER A 21 13.48 5.36 -22.88
N ALA A 22 13.61 6.30 -21.94
CA ALA A 22 12.81 6.31 -20.70
C ALA A 22 11.28 6.22 -20.94
N GLY A 23 10.82 6.38 -22.19
CA GLY A 23 9.45 6.09 -22.65
C GLY A 23 9.06 4.60 -22.74
N LEU A 24 9.99 3.65 -22.56
CA LEU A 24 9.73 2.19 -22.54
C LEU A 24 9.57 1.63 -21.11
N VAL A 25 9.80 2.46 -20.08
CA VAL A 25 10.13 2.02 -18.70
C VAL A 25 9.07 1.15 -18.02
N ARG A 26 7.78 1.16 -18.36
CA ARG A 26 6.78 0.53 -17.46
C ARG A 26 5.65 -0.28 -18.09
N ARG A 27 5.64 -0.52 -19.40
CA ARG A 27 4.50 -1.24 -20.01
C ARG A 27 4.37 -2.71 -19.56
N PHE A 28 5.41 -3.34 -19.03
CA PHE A 28 5.41 -4.80 -18.75
C PHE A 28 6.32 -5.23 -17.59
N CYS A 29 6.26 -4.62 -16.41
CA CYS A 29 6.88 -5.23 -15.21
C CYS A 29 5.81 -5.85 -14.28
N PRO A 30 5.25 -7.05 -14.60
CA PRO A 30 4.36 -7.78 -13.69
C PRO A 30 4.99 -8.00 -12.31
N ASP A 31 6.30 -8.22 -12.25
CA ASP A 31 6.99 -8.60 -11.01
C ASP A 31 7.20 -7.45 -10.03
N ARG A 32 7.07 -6.19 -10.47
CA ARG A 32 7.05 -5.03 -9.56
C ARG A 32 5.64 -4.68 -9.09
N ALA A 33 4.60 -5.10 -9.82
CA ALA A 33 3.21 -4.87 -9.47
C ALA A 33 2.70 -5.87 -8.42
N LYS A 34 3.14 -7.14 -8.47
CA LYS A 34 2.71 -8.18 -7.50
C LYS A 34 3.01 -7.84 -6.03
N PRO A 35 4.21 -7.34 -5.67
CA PRO A 35 4.52 -6.98 -4.27
C PRO A 35 3.66 -5.81 -3.77
N LEU A 36 3.40 -4.82 -4.63
CA LEU A 36 2.55 -3.67 -4.31
C LEU A 36 1.07 -4.07 -4.16
N GLY A 37 0.59 -4.98 -5.02
CA GLY A 37 -0.77 -5.53 -4.91
C GLY A 37 -0.96 -6.31 -3.61
N ALA A 38 -0.05 -7.22 -3.29
CA ALA A 38 -0.10 -7.98 -2.03
C ALA A 38 -0.04 -7.06 -0.80
N TRP A 39 0.78 -6.01 -0.83
CA TRP A 39 0.83 -5.02 0.23
C TRP A 39 -0.48 -4.24 0.38
N ALA A 40 -1.10 -3.84 -0.74
CA ALA A 40 -2.39 -3.16 -0.74
C ALA A 40 -3.53 -4.06 -0.21
N ASP A 41 -3.54 -5.34 -0.59
CA ASP A 41 -4.53 -6.31 -0.12
C ASP A 41 -4.44 -6.53 1.39
N VAL A 42 -3.22 -6.73 1.91
CA VAL A 42 -2.97 -6.88 3.34
C VAL A 42 -3.35 -5.60 4.11
N SER A 43 -3.01 -4.42 3.56
CA SER A 43 -3.34 -3.14 4.17
C SER A 43 -4.85 -2.89 4.21
N GLY A 44 -5.57 -3.20 3.14
CA GLY A 44 -7.03 -3.09 3.08
C GLY A 44 -7.73 -4.02 4.08
N LEU A 45 -7.24 -5.26 4.20
CA LEU A 45 -7.76 -6.22 5.17
C LEU A 45 -7.50 -5.76 6.61
N ALA A 46 -6.31 -5.22 6.90
CA ALA A 46 -5.98 -4.68 8.21
C ALA A 46 -6.88 -3.50 8.58
N LEU A 47 -7.20 -2.61 7.63
CA LEU A 47 -8.12 -1.49 7.85
C LEU A 47 -9.55 -1.95 8.18
N ALA A 48 -10.03 -3.02 7.54
CA ALA A 48 -11.35 -3.59 7.83
C ALA A 48 -11.39 -4.31 9.19
N LEU A 49 -10.33 -5.05 9.54
CA LEU A 49 -10.24 -5.83 10.78
C LEU A 49 -9.94 -4.97 12.00
N GLY A 50 -9.26 -3.84 11.84
CA GLY A 50 -8.81 -2.97 12.94
C GLY A 50 -9.94 -2.57 13.91
N PRO A 51 -11.05 -1.97 13.44
CA PRO A 51 -12.17 -1.59 14.29
C PRO A 51 -12.86 -2.79 14.96
N VAL A 52 -12.94 -3.92 14.26
CA VAL A 52 -13.59 -5.15 14.77
C VAL A 52 -12.79 -5.74 15.93
N VAL A 53 -11.48 -5.94 15.72
CA VAL A 53 -10.58 -6.50 16.73
C VAL A 53 -10.40 -5.52 17.89
N GLY A 54 -10.21 -4.24 17.62
CA GLY A 54 -10.08 -3.21 18.64
C GLY A 54 -11.35 -3.07 19.50
N GLY A 55 -12.52 -3.06 18.87
CA GLY A 55 -13.81 -3.01 19.57
C GLY A 55 -14.05 -4.24 20.46
N LEU A 56 -13.73 -5.44 19.96
CA LEU A 56 -13.87 -6.68 20.72
C LEU A 56 -12.92 -6.72 21.92
N LEU A 57 -11.66 -6.30 21.75
CA LEU A 57 -10.67 -6.27 22.83
C LEU A 57 -11.06 -5.30 23.95
N VAL A 58 -11.46 -4.08 23.58
CA VAL A 58 -11.88 -3.06 24.55
C VAL A 58 -13.15 -3.51 25.27
N GLY A 59 -14.09 -4.15 24.57
CA GLY A 59 -15.34 -4.65 25.14
C GLY A 59 -15.16 -5.83 26.11
N ALA A 60 -14.16 -6.69 25.92
CA ALA A 60 -13.97 -7.90 26.73
C ALA A 60 -12.90 -7.78 27.81
N PHE A 61 -11.80 -7.08 27.56
CA PHE A 61 -10.59 -7.10 28.39
C PHE A 61 -10.06 -5.71 28.79
N ASP A 62 -10.84 -4.65 28.55
CA ASP A 62 -10.47 -3.24 28.82
C ASP A 62 -9.46 -2.67 27.80
N TRP A 63 -9.24 -1.35 27.81
CA TRP A 63 -8.39 -0.67 26.82
C TRP A 63 -6.93 -1.13 26.87
N ARG A 64 -6.47 -1.62 28.03
CA ARG A 64 -5.10 -2.13 28.25
C ARG A 64 -4.78 -3.34 27.38
N ALA A 65 -5.78 -4.14 27.01
CA ALA A 65 -5.60 -5.32 26.17
C ALA A 65 -5.09 -4.96 24.76
N VAL A 66 -5.49 -3.78 24.24
CA VAL A 66 -5.05 -3.29 22.94
C VAL A 66 -3.53 -3.06 22.91
N PHE A 67 -2.96 -2.59 24.02
CA PHE A 67 -1.52 -2.38 24.13
C PHE A 67 -0.76 -3.70 24.17
N TRP A 68 -1.22 -4.68 24.95
CA TRP A 68 -0.60 -6.01 24.98
C TRP A 68 -0.68 -6.72 23.63
N PHE A 69 -1.81 -6.58 22.91
CA PHE A 69 -1.96 -7.11 21.57
C PHE A 69 -0.97 -6.47 20.59
N ASN A 70 -0.91 -5.13 20.53
CA ASN A 70 0.04 -4.42 19.67
C ASN A 70 1.49 -4.75 20.02
N LEU A 71 1.82 -4.83 21.31
CA LEU A 71 3.16 -5.15 21.77
C LEU A 71 3.57 -6.56 21.34
N THR A 72 2.68 -7.54 21.51
CA THR A 72 2.94 -8.93 21.11
C THR A 72 3.07 -9.06 19.60
N LEU A 73 2.16 -8.43 18.85
CA LEU A 73 2.18 -8.44 17.39
C LEU A 73 3.44 -7.74 16.85
N GLY A 74 3.80 -6.59 17.42
CA GLY A 74 5.00 -5.84 17.06
C GLY A 74 6.28 -6.61 17.38
N ALA A 75 6.34 -7.31 18.52
CA ALA A 75 7.46 -8.17 18.86
C ALA A 75 7.61 -9.31 17.84
N VAL A 76 6.53 -10.01 17.50
CA VAL A 76 6.55 -11.09 16.49
C VAL A 76 7.04 -10.57 15.13
N LEU A 77 6.52 -9.43 14.67
CA LEU A 77 6.95 -8.81 13.42
C LEU A 77 8.40 -8.36 13.46
N PHE A 78 8.87 -7.84 14.60
CA PHE A 78 10.26 -7.44 14.78
C PHE A 78 11.21 -8.65 14.68
N PHE A 79 10.91 -9.75 15.37
CA PHE A 79 11.70 -10.97 15.26
C PHE A 79 11.64 -11.58 13.85
N ALA A 80 10.47 -11.55 13.21
CA ALA A 80 10.33 -11.98 11.83
C ALA A 80 11.19 -11.11 10.91
N ALA A 81 11.22 -9.78 11.10
CA ALA A 81 12.06 -8.90 10.31
C ALA A 81 13.55 -9.25 10.47
N LEU A 82 14.01 -9.49 11.69
CA LEU A 82 15.42 -9.88 11.95
C LEU A 82 15.83 -11.20 11.27
N TRP A 83 14.90 -12.13 11.06
CA TRP A 83 15.19 -13.40 10.39
C TRP A 83 14.95 -13.38 8.88
N PHE A 84 13.94 -12.66 8.41
CA PHE A 84 13.48 -12.71 7.03
C PHE A 84 13.94 -11.52 6.18
N VAL A 85 14.44 -10.44 6.77
CA VAL A 85 14.97 -9.29 6.03
C VAL A 85 16.48 -9.48 5.85
N PRO A 86 16.94 -10.04 4.72
CA PRO A 86 18.36 -9.95 4.37
C PRO A 86 18.74 -8.48 4.23
N GLU A 87 19.92 -8.12 4.71
CA GLU A 87 20.46 -6.76 4.68
C GLU A 87 20.47 -6.21 3.25
N SER A 88 19.37 -5.55 2.86
CA SER A 88 19.18 -4.97 1.54
C SER A 88 19.64 -3.51 1.54
N ALA A 89 20.70 -3.22 2.31
CA ALA A 89 21.35 -1.93 2.37
C ALA A 89 22.06 -1.69 1.03
N ASP A 90 21.47 -0.82 0.21
CA ASP A 90 22.03 -0.42 -1.08
C ASP A 90 23.36 0.32 -0.84
N PRO A 91 24.51 -0.18 -1.37
CA PRO A 91 25.81 0.46 -1.17
C PRO A 91 25.92 1.86 -1.79
N GLN A 92 24.96 2.23 -2.65
CA GLN A 92 24.85 3.57 -3.23
C GLN A 92 23.43 4.11 -3.04
N PRO A 93 23.14 4.82 -1.93
CA PRO A 93 21.84 5.44 -1.75
C PRO A 93 21.58 6.41 -2.92
N GLY A 94 20.55 6.12 -3.71
CA GLY A 94 20.04 7.06 -4.71
C GLY A 94 19.66 8.39 -4.06
N ARG A 95 19.66 9.47 -4.84
CA ARG A 95 19.25 10.80 -4.36
C ARG A 95 17.81 10.73 -3.84
N LEU A 96 17.58 11.19 -2.61
CA LEU A 96 16.23 11.34 -2.04
C LEU A 96 15.42 12.32 -2.90
N ASP A 97 14.32 11.84 -3.49
CA ASP A 97 13.38 12.67 -4.22
C ASP A 97 12.42 13.37 -3.25
N LEU A 98 12.86 14.50 -2.71
CA LEU A 98 12.07 15.32 -1.79
C LEU A 98 10.80 15.86 -2.45
N ALA A 99 10.84 16.16 -3.74
CA ALA A 99 9.68 16.69 -4.46
C ALA A 99 8.60 15.62 -4.59
N GLY A 100 8.98 14.40 -4.98
CA GLY A 100 8.09 13.24 -5.01
C GLY A 100 7.49 12.94 -3.63
N PHE A 101 8.32 12.96 -2.58
CA PHE A 101 7.87 12.74 -1.20
C PHE A 101 6.83 13.77 -0.73
N VAL A 102 7.06 15.06 -0.99
CA VAL A 102 6.12 16.13 -0.63
C VAL A 102 4.81 15.99 -1.41
N LEU A 103 4.89 15.68 -2.70
CA LEU A 103 3.70 15.51 -3.54
C LEU A 103 2.84 14.33 -3.09
N ASP A 104 3.47 13.19 -2.79
CA ASP A 104 2.81 11.99 -2.28
C ASP A 104 2.15 12.23 -0.92
N THR A 105 2.89 12.86 0.00
CA THR A 105 2.38 13.20 1.33
C THR A 105 1.17 14.14 1.24
N ALA A 106 1.25 15.18 0.39
CA ALA A 106 0.15 16.11 0.19
C ALA A 106 -1.09 15.43 -0.40
N LEU A 107 -0.90 14.51 -1.35
CA LEU A 107 -1.98 13.74 -1.94
C LEU A 107 -2.65 12.83 -0.90
N LEU A 108 -1.85 12.10 -0.13
CA LEU A 108 -2.35 11.16 0.89
C LEU A 108 -3.13 11.88 1.99
N VAL A 109 -2.59 12.99 2.51
CA VAL A 109 -3.27 13.82 3.53
C VAL A 109 -4.59 14.38 2.99
N SER A 110 -4.57 14.92 1.76
CA SER A 110 -5.78 15.46 1.15
C SER A 110 -6.85 14.38 0.96
N ALA A 111 -6.47 13.19 0.49
CA ALA A 111 -7.38 12.07 0.30
C ALA A 111 -8.03 11.63 1.63
N ILE A 112 -7.24 11.51 2.70
CA ILE A 112 -7.74 11.14 4.03
C ILE A 112 -8.69 12.22 4.57
N LEU A 113 -8.29 13.49 4.50
CA LEU A 113 -9.11 14.60 5.00
C LEU A 113 -10.45 14.69 4.26
N ILE A 114 -10.46 14.53 2.93
CA ILE A 114 -11.69 14.50 2.13
C ILE A 114 -12.55 13.30 2.53
N GLY A 115 -11.95 12.12 2.70
CA GLY A 115 -12.68 10.91 3.12
C GLY A 115 -13.33 11.07 4.50
N VAL A 116 -12.59 11.59 5.47
CA VAL A 116 -13.11 11.88 6.82
C VAL A 116 -14.18 12.95 6.77
N ALA A 117 -13.95 14.04 6.02
CA ALA A 117 -14.94 15.12 5.85
C ALA A 117 -16.24 14.61 5.20
N ALA A 118 -16.15 13.75 4.19
CA ALA A 118 -17.30 13.12 3.55
C ALA A 118 -18.06 12.18 4.51
N ALA A 119 -17.33 11.44 5.35
CA ALA A 119 -17.92 10.56 6.36
C ALA A 119 -18.70 11.35 7.43
N ILE A 120 -18.12 12.43 7.98
CA ILE A 120 -18.79 13.25 9.01
C ILE A 120 -19.96 14.07 8.45
N THR A 121 -19.89 14.49 7.18
CA THR A 121 -20.97 15.23 6.53
C THR A 121 -22.10 14.32 6.03
N GLY A 122 -21.95 13.00 6.15
CA GLY A 122 -22.96 12.03 5.71
C GLY A 122 -23.11 11.93 4.20
N LEU A 123 -22.10 12.40 3.44
CA LEU A 123 -22.06 12.36 1.98
C LEU A 123 -21.72 10.93 1.47
N SER A 124 -22.36 9.91 2.04
CA SER A 124 -22.16 8.50 1.67
C SER A 124 -23.19 8.10 0.63
N ALA A 125 -22.91 8.29 -0.67
CA ALA A 125 -23.61 7.72 -1.85
C ALA A 125 -25.16 7.61 -1.82
N SER A 126 -25.83 8.30 -0.89
CA SER A 126 -27.27 8.26 -0.64
C SER A 126 -28.04 9.16 -1.62
N GLY A 127 -27.29 9.90 -2.44
CA GLY A 127 -27.80 10.65 -3.58
C GLY A 127 -27.92 9.85 -4.88
N LEU A 128 -27.61 8.55 -4.91
CA LEU A 128 -27.97 7.72 -6.07
C LEU A 128 -29.50 7.57 -6.07
N PRO A 129 -30.21 8.10 -7.08
CA PRO A 129 -31.64 7.91 -7.17
C PRO A 129 -31.89 6.41 -7.24
N SER A 130 -32.57 5.88 -6.22
CA SER A 130 -33.04 4.49 -6.23
C SER A 130 -33.85 4.33 -7.51
N ARG A 131 -33.31 3.65 -8.52
CA ARG A 131 -34.14 3.15 -9.62
C ARG A 131 -35.06 2.12 -8.98
N ARG A 132 -36.20 2.59 -8.47
CA ARG A 132 -37.30 1.69 -8.13
C ARG A 132 -37.57 0.90 -9.40
N PRO A 133 -37.58 -0.44 -9.37
CA PRO A 133 -38.09 -1.21 -10.48
C PRO A 133 -39.51 -0.71 -10.75
N ALA A 134 -39.79 -0.33 -12.00
CA ALA A 134 -41.11 0.12 -12.41
C ALA A 134 -42.12 -0.97 -12.04
N ASP A 135 -43.07 -0.62 -11.17
CA ASP A 135 -44.21 -1.46 -10.80
C ASP A 135 -45.05 -1.67 -12.07
N THR A 136 -44.74 -2.72 -12.82
CA THR A 136 -45.60 -3.20 -13.91
C THR A 136 -46.72 -4.01 -13.29
N ARG A 137 -47.61 -3.36 -12.54
CA ARG A 137 -48.90 -3.94 -12.18
C ARG A 137 -49.83 -3.83 -13.39
N PRO A 138 -50.30 -4.94 -13.98
CA PRO A 138 -51.30 -4.87 -15.03
C PRO A 138 -52.59 -4.31 -14.42
N SER A 139 -53.05 -3.18 -14.94
CA SER A 139 -54.37 -2.63 -14.68
C SER A 139 -55.41 -3.61 -15.21
N THR A 140 -55.98 -4.41 -14.31
CA THR A 140 -57.19 -5.18 -14.60
C THR A 140 -58.34 -4.22 -14.84
N VAL A 141 -58.97 -4.44 -15.99
CA VAL A 141 -60.16 -3.80 -16.58
C VAL A 141 -61.36 -3.81 -15.64
#